data_AF-A0A0J7KCU8-F1
#
_entry.id   AF-A0A0J7KCU8-F1
#
_cell.length_a   1.000
_cell.length_b   1.000
_cell.length_c   1.000
_cell.angle_alpha   90.00
_cell.angle_beta   90.00
_cell.angle_gamma   90.00
#
_symmetry.space_group_name_H-M   'P 1'
#
loop_
_entity.id
_entity.type
_entity.pdbx_description
1 polymer ?
#
loop_
_entity_poly.entity_id
_entity_poly.type
_entity_poly.pdbx_seq_one_letter_code
_entity_poly.pdbx_strand_id
1 'polypeptide(L)'
;MIRDFDNFCDRHFAGSNQKDSIGMKNLFGLKNPAWKYLRTKITPTLTRGKLKQMFPLMTEIGEPMMDYLKNHPKDRDGVKLVDAQELSYKYTTDLIASIALGTKVDSFHYPNEEFSTE
;
A
#
# COMPACT_ATOMS: atom_id res chain seq x y z
N MET A 1 -14.80 10.69 -18.97
CA MET A 1 -13.38 10.28 -18.92
C MET A 1 -13.12 8.90 -19.54
N ILE A 2 -13.95 7.87 -19.33
CA ILE A 2 -13.81 6.58 -20.05
C ILE A 2 -14.44 6.63 -21.46
N ARG A 3 -15.48 7.46 -21.68
CA ARG A 3 -16.19 7.57 -22.97
C ARG A 3 -15.34 8.17 -24.11
N ASP A 4 -14.40 9.05 -23.79
CA ASP A 4 -13.53 9.73 -24.77
C ASP A 4 -12.08 9.24 -24.66
N PHE A 5 -11.87 7.97 -24.32
CA PHE A 5 -10.52 7.42 -24.14
C PHE A 5 -9.66 7.57 -25.40
N ASP A 6 -10.27 7.53 -26.59
CA ASP A 6 -9.57 7.73 -27.85
C ASP A 6 -8.97 9.13 -27.98
N ASN A 7 -9.57 10.14 -27.33
CA ASN A 7 -9.08 11.52 -27.30
C ASN A 7 -8.20 11.82 -26.08
N PHE A 8 -8.42 11.13 -24.95
CA PHE A 8 -7.74 11.35 -23.67
C PHE A 8 -7.22 10.05 -23.07
N CYS A 9 -6.35 9.38 -23.81
CA CYS A 9 -5.80 8.08 -23.43
C CYS A 9 -4.69 8.20 -22.36
N ASP A 10 -3.95 9.30 -22.36
CA ASP A 10 -2.79 9.53 -21.50
C ASP A 10 -3.14 10.34 -20.24
N ARG A 11 -2.51 9.96 -19.13
CA ARG A 11 -2.69 10.61 -17.83
C ARG A 11 -1.58 11.61 -17.58
N HIS A 12 -1.93 12.80 -17.09
CA HIS A 12 -0.97 13.74 -16.52
C HIS A 12 -0.68 13.34 -15.06
N PHE A 13 0.26 12.42 -14.88
CA PHE A 13 0.71 11.99 -13.55
C PHE A 13 1.86 12.86 -13.00
N ALA A 14 2.59 13.52 -13.89
CA ALA A 14 3.80 14.25 -13.61
C ALA A 14 3.83 15.57 -14.36
N GLY A 15 4.48 16.57 -13.77
CA GLY A 15 4.72 17.85 -14.44
C GLY A 15 5.70 17.70 -15.60
N SER A 16 5.61 18.60 -16.59
CA SER A 16 6.49 18.61 -17.78
C SER A 16 8.00 18.66 -17.47
N ASN A 17 8.36 19.10 -16.26
CA ASN A 17 9.74 19.29 -15.80
C ASN A 17 10.27 18.15 -14.92
N GLN A 18 9.58 17.00 -14.86
CA GLN A 18 9.97 15.89 -14.00
C GLN A 18 11.19 15.15 -14.59
N LYS A 19 12.36 15.31 -13.95
CA LYS A 19 13.66 14.78 -14.43
C LYS A 19 13.94 13.32 -14.07
N ASP A 20 13.10 12.71 -13.22
CA ASP A 20 13.28 11.31 -12.82
C ASP A 20 12.75 10.36 -13.90
N SER A 21 13.67 9.86 -14.73
CA SER A 21 13.33 8.92 -15.81
C SER A 21 12.89 7.54 -15.31
N ILE A 22 13.22 7.15 -14.07
CA ILE A 22 12.87 5.85 -13.49
C ILE A 22 11.50 5.95 -12.83
N GLY A 23 11.27 6.98 -12.01
CA GLY A 23 9.99 7.22 -11.36
C GLY A 23 8.83 7.38 -12.34
N MET A 24 9.10 7.81 -13.58
CA MET A 24 8.09 7.92 -14.65
C MET A 24 7.74 6.61 -15.36
N LYS A 25 8.53 5.55 -15.19
CA LYS A 25 8.29 4.24 -15.81
C LYS A 25 7.36 3.37 -14.94
N ASN A 26 6.21 3.92 -14.55
CA ASN A 26 5.20 3.22 -13.76
C ASN A 26 3.81 3.31 -14.43
N LEU A 27 2.82 2.56 -13.90
CA LEU A 27 1.47 2.50 -14.47
C LEU A 27 0.74 3.85 -14.52
N PHE A 28 1.15 4.84 -13.74
CA PHE A 28 0.58 6.18 -13.74
C PHE A 28 1.31 7.13 -14.70
N GLY A 29 2.62 6.99 -14.86
CA GLY A 29 3.44 7.84 -15.73
C GLY A 29 3.53 7.40 -17.20
N LEU A 30 3.29 6.12 -17.50
CA LEU A 30 3.35 5.61 -18.87
C LEU A 30 2.20 6.14 -19.74
N LYS A 31 2.53 6.44 -20.99
CA LYS A 31 1.59 6.79 -22.06
C LYS A 31 1.19 5.57 -22.87
N ASN A 32 0.09 5.66 -23.62
CA ASN A 32 -0.32 4.63 -24.57
C ASN A 32 0.68 4.55 -25.73
N PRO A 33 0.96 3.35 -26.27
CA PRO A 33 0.35 2.05 -25.95
C PRO A 33 1.00 1.29 -24.78
N ALA A 34 2.15 1.73 -24.27
CA ALA A 34 2.90 1.03 -23.20
C ALA A 34 2.09 0.89 -21.90
N TRP A 35 1.32 1.92 -21.54
CA TRP A 35 0.36 1.87 -20.43
C TRP A 35 -0.64 0.72 -20.56
N LYS A 36 -1.24 0.56 -21.75
CA LYS A 36 -2.24 -0.49 -22.03
C LYS A 36 -1.62 -1.88 -21.90
N TYR A 37 -0.39 -2.05 -22.39
CA TYR A 37 0.36 -3.28 -22.24
C TYR A 37 0.60 -3.63 -20.75
N LEU A 38 1.14 -2.69 -19.97
CA LEU A 38 1.42 -2.92 -18.55
C LEU A 38 0.14 -3.17 -17.75
N ARG A 39 -0.92 -2.38 -18.00
CA ARG A 39 -2.23 -2.56 -17.35
C ARG A 39 -2.79 -3.96 -17.59
N THR A 40 -2.68 -4.46 -18.81
CA THR A 40 -3.20 -5.80 -19.16
C THR A 40 -2.46 -6.90 -18.40
N LYS A 41 -1.17 -6.71 -18.08
CA LYS A 41 -0.39 -7.65 -17.27
C LYS A 41 -0.69 -7.59 -15.77
N ILE A 42 -0.99 -6.40 -15.23
CA ILE A 42 -1.26 -6.21 -13.80
C ILE A 42 -2.72 -6.56 -13.45
N THR A 43 -3.68 -6.24 -14.31
CA THR A 43 -5.12 -6.45 -14.01
C THR A 43 -5.47 -7.85 -13.48
N PRO A 44 -4.90 -8.96 -13.98
CA PRO A 44 -5.18 -10.30 -13.47
C PRO A 44 -4.82 -10.53 -11.98
N THR A 45 -3.85 -9.79 -11.43
CA THR A 45 -3.43 -9.94 -10.02
C THR A 45 -4.40 -9.26 -9.04
N LEU A 46 -5.22 -8.32 -9.53
CA LEU A 46 -6.21 -7.57 -8.75
C LEU A 46 -7.64 -8.09 -8.95
N THR A 47 -7.77 -9.34 -9.39
CA THR A 47 -9.09 -9.98 -9.54
C THR A 47 -9.71 -10.31 -8.18
N ARG A 48 -11.04 -10.38 -8.13
CA ARG A 48 -11.77 -10.79 -6.91
C ARG A 48 -11.25 -12.10 -6.31
N GLY A 49 -10.88 -13.07 -7.16
CA GLY A 49 -10.31 -14.34 -6.72
C GLY A 49 -8.97 -14.17 -6.01
N LYS A 50 -8.08 -13.32 -6.56
CA LYS A 50 -6.79 -13.00 -5.95
C LYS A 50 -6.93 -12.21 -4.66
N LEU A 51 -7.84 -11.23 -4.62
CA LEU A 51 -8.15 -10.50 -3.38
C LEU A 51 -8.67 -11.42 -2.27
N LYS A 52 -9.52 -12.39 -2.61
CA LYS A 52 -9.94 -13.42 -1.64
C LYS A 52 -8.78 -14.29 -1.14
N GLN A 53 -7.81 -14.60 -2.00
CA GLN A 53 -6.60 -15.33 -1.60
C GLN A 53 -5.68 -14.51 -0.68
N MET A 54 -5.72 -13.17 -0.77
CA MET A 54 -4.95 -12.27 0.10
C MET A 54 -5.60 -12.06 1.48
N PHE A 55 -6.91 -12.31 1.61
CA PHE A 55 -7.66 -12.07 2.85
C PHE A 55 -7.14 -12.81 4.10
N PRO A 56 -6.69 -14.08 4.02
CA PRO A 56 -6.08 -14.76 5.16
C PRO A 56 -4.83 -14.03 5.67
N LEU A 57 -3.98 -13.54 4.77
CA LEU A 57 -2.77 -12.77 5.13
C LEU A 57 -3.14 -11.43 5.80
N MET A 58 -4.17 -10.75 5.30
CA MET A 58 -4.72 -9.54 5.93
C MET A 58 -5.19 -9.79 7.36
N THR A 59 -5.78 -10.97 7.60
CA THR A 59 -6.29 -11.37 8.91
C THR A 59 -5.15 -11.73 9.86
N GLU A 60 -4.14 -12.45 9.38
CA GLU A 60 -2.94 -12.82 10.15
C GLU A 60 -2.19 -11.58 10.68
N ILE A 61 -2.06 -10.52 9.87
CA ILE A 61 -1.43 -9.26 10.29
C ILE A 61 -2.30 -8.48 11.29
N GLY A 62 -3.62 -8.75 11.31
CA GLY A 62 -4.52 -8.18 12.29
C GLY A 62 -4.24 -8.66 13.71
N GLU A 63 -3.70 -9.86 13.90
CA GLU A 63 -3.40 -10.41 15.24
C GLU A 63 -2.34 -9.56 15.98
N PRO A 64 -1.14 -9.30 15.42
CA PRO A 64 -0.15 -8.38 16.01
C PRO A 64 -0.71 -6.98 16.31
N MET A 65 -1.52 -6.43 15.40
CA MET A 65 -2.15 -5.12 15.59
C MET A 65 -3.07 -5.12 16.82
N MET A 66 -3.89 -6.16 16.97
CA MET A 66 -4.80 -6.29 18.11
C MET A 66 -4.05 -6.46 19.43
N ASP A 67 -2.97 -7.23 19.43
CA ASP A 67 -2.15 -7.42 20.63
C ASP A 67 -1.38 -6.16 21.01
N TYR A 68 -0.87 -5.41 20.04
CA TYR A 68 -0.31 -4.08 20.25
C TYR A 68 -1.33 -3.15 20.92
N LEU A 69 -2.57 -3.09 20.42
CA LEU A 69 -3.62 -2.26 21.01
C LEU A 69 -4.03 -2.70 22.42
N LYS A 70 -4.04 -4.02 22.70
CA LYS A 70 -4.33 -4.55 24.05
C LYS A 70 -3.24 -4.19 25.04
N ASN A 71 -1.98 -4.27 24.64
CA ASN A 71 -0.82 -4.00 25.48
C ASN A 71 -0.43 -2.52 25.53
N HIS A 72 -1.04 -1.68 24.69
CA HIS A 72 -0.79 -0.24 24.68
C HIS A 72 -1.04 0.37 26.07
N PRO A 73 -0.08 1.17 26.60
CA PRO A 73 -0.21 1.79 27.91
C PRO A 73 -1.46 2.68 27.96
N LYS A 74 -2.12 2.67 29.11
CA LYS A 74 -3.18 3.61 29.43
C LYS A 74 -2.53 4.90 29.94
N ASP A 75 -3.09 6.04 29.56
CA ASP A 75 -2.76 7.32 30.15
C ASP A 75 -3.27 7.39 31.61
N ARG A 76 -2.90 8.45 32.32
CA ARG A 76 -3.24 8.69 33.74
C ARG A 76 -4.73 8.60 34.04
N ASP A 77 -5.58 8.93 33.07
CA ASP A 77 -7.05 8.86 33.18
C ASP A 77 -7.64 7.49 32.79
N GLY A 78 -6.80 6.47 32.54
CA GLY A 78 -7.25 5.14 32.14
C GLY A 78 -7.64 5.01 30.66
N VAL A 79 -7.47 6.08 29.87
CA VAL A 79 -7.75 6.14 28.44
C VAL A 79 -6.52 5.71 27.64
N LYS A 80 -6.70 4.90 26.59
CA LYS A 80 -5.63 4.55 25.64
C LYS A 80 -5.61 5.58 24.52
N LEU A 81 -4.59 6.43 24.51
CA LEU A 81 -4.32 7.32 23.38
C LEU A 81 -3.49 6.55 22.37
N VAL A 82 -4.02 6.37 21.16
CA VAL A 82 -3.34 5.67 20.07
C VAL A 82 -3.38 6.57 18.85
N ASP A 83 -2.24 6.73 18.18
CA ASP A 83 -2.19 7.40 16.90
C ASP A 83 -2.73 6.47 15.79
N ALA A 84 -3.90 6.83 15.26
CA ALA A 84 -4.53 6.09 14.18
C ALA A 84 -3.72 6.15 12.87
N GLN A 85 -2.94 7.21 12.65
CA GLN A 85 -2.08 7.35 11.47
C GLN A 85 -0.92 6.36 11.54
N GLU A 86 -0.20 6.33 12.67
CA GLU A 86 0.90 5.39 12.90
C GLU A 86 0.41 3.93 12.80
N LEU A 87 -0.72 3.63 13.44
CA LEU A 87 -1.36 2.32 13.40
C LEU A 87 -1.68 1.88 11.96
N SER A 88 -2.26 2.79 11.17
CA SER A 88 -2.60 2.53 9.76
C SER A 88 -1.35 2.34 8.90
N TYR A 89 -0.29 3.10 9.16
CA TYR A 89 0.97 3.01 8.44
C TYR A 89 1.67 1.66 8.69
N LYS A 90 1.77 1.23 9.96
CA LYS A 90 2.33 -0.07 10.34
C LYS A 90 1.56 -1.22 9.71
N TYR A 91 0.22 -1.21 9.84
CA TYR A 91 -0.62 -2.25 9.25
C TYR A 91 -0.48 -2.33 7.72
N THR A 92 -0.52 -1.19 7.03
CA THR A 92 -0.44 -1.14 5.56
C THR A 92 0.93 -1.58 5.07
N THR A 93 2.00 -1.25 5.80
CA THR A 93 3.38 -1.65 5.47
C THR A 93 3.55 -3.17 5.58
N ASP A 94 3.13 -3.77 6.69
CA ASP A 94 3.18 -5.22 6.89
C ASP A 94 2.32 -5.95 5.86
N LEU A 95 1.17 -5.37 5.50
CA LEU A 95 0.27 -5.90 4.47
C LEU A 95 0.92 -5.93 3.08
N ILE A 96 1.56 -4.83 2.68
CA ILE A 96 2.27 -4.75 1.40
C ILE A 96 3.49 -5.67 1.39
N ALA A 97 4.25 -5.72 2.49
CA ALA A 97 5.40 -6.62 2.59
C ALA A 97 4.98 -8.09 2.45
N SER A 98 3.89 -8.50 3.09
CA SER A 98 3.37 -9.86 3.00
C SER A 98 2.81 -10.18 1.61
N ILE A 99 1.97 -9.31 1.04
CA ILE A 99 1.29 -9.59 -0.24
C ILE A 99 2.21 -9.40 -1.45
N ALA A 100 3.00 -8.33 -1.48
CA ALA A 100 3.80 -7.97 -2.65
C ALA A 100 5.19 -8.61 -2.63
N LEU A 101 5.80 -8.74 -1.45
CA LEU A 101 7.17 -9.26 -1.31
C LEU A 101 7.20 -10.70 -0.76
N GLY A 102 6.10 -11.19 -0.19
CA GLY A 102 6.05 -12.51 0.44
C GLY A 102 6.79 -12.57 1.77
N THR A 103 7.10 -11.42 2.38
CA THR A 103 7.87 -11.33 3.62
C THR A 103 6.94 -11.01 4.78
N LYS A 104 6.99 -11.83 5.83
CA LYS A 104 6.31 -11.53 7.09
C LYS A 104 7.11 -10.50 7.86
N VAL A 105 6.53 -9.32 8.06
CA VAL A 105 7.08 -8.24 8.87
C VAL A 105 6.13 -8.03 10.06
N ASP A 106 6.70 -7.67 11.20
CA ASP A 106 5.94 -7.35 12.41
C ASP A 106 6.39 -5.97 12.92
N SER A 107 5.84 -4.93 12.30
CA SER A 107 6.16 -3.53 12.61
C SER A 107 5.60 -3.07 13.96
N PHE A 108 4.76 -3.89 14.59
CA PHE A 108 4.13 -3.63 15.88
C PHE A 108 5.02 -4.03 17.06
N HIS A 109 5.69 -5.17 16.97
CA HIS A 109 6.63 -5.63 18.01
C HIS A 109 8.07 -5.21 17.73
N TYR A 110 8.46 -5.15 16.46
CA TYR A 110 9.82 -4.80 16.02
C TYR A 110 9.76 -3.60 15.08
N PRO A 111 9.59 -2.38 15.61
CA PRO A 111 9.59 -1.18 14.77
C PRO A 111 10.94 -1.06 14.05
N ASN A 112 10.91 -1.09 12.71
CA ASN A 112 12.08 -0.77 11.91
C ASN A 112 12.33 0.74 12.00
N GLU A 113 13.39 1.13 12.71
CA GLU A 113 13.81 2.53 12.86
C GLU A 113 14.11 3.20 11.50
N GLU A 114 14.48 2.42 10.48
CA GLU A 114 14.82 2.92 9.14
C GLU A 114 13.59 3.35 8.29
N PHE A 115 12.38 2.90 8.64
CA PHE A 115 11.13 3.20 7.92
C PHE A 115 10.08 3.92 8.79
N SER A 116 10.41 4.20 10.04
CA SER A 116 9.58 4.97 10.96
C SER A 116 9.84 6.46 10.71
N THR A 117 8.78 7.19 10.37
CA THR A 117 8.84 8.62 10.00
C THR A 117 9.42 9.49 11.11
N GLU A 118 10.39 10.36 10.74
CA GLU A 118 10.60 11.66 11.38
C GLU A 118 9.40 12.59 11.19
#